data_AF-A0A8W8N2A3-F1
#
_entry.id   AF-A0A8W8N2A3-F1
#
_cell.length_a   1.000
_cell.length_b   1.000
_cell.length_c   1.000
_cell.angle_alpha   90.00
_cell.angle_beta   90.00
_cell.angle_gamma   90.00
#
_symmetry.space_group_name_H-M   'P 1'
#
loop_
_entity.id
_entity.type
_entity.pdbx_description
1 polymer ?
#
loop_
_entity_poly.entity_id
_entity_poly.type
_entity_poly.pdbx_seq_one_letter_code
_entity_poly.pdbx_strand_id
1 'polypeptide(L)'
;MLLENPVDWKIVQIQLPASKKNQIISPYQQIVSAIDKFLRDHGGAELTEDLRSDIPRRWERHGDLVMIDACFQNPFWGQYGDDIWRLIAEVLSCDRLAQKGSIASNGYRTPSVRLLLGQDGWVEHVDNGIRYTYDVTKCMFSAGNVTEKLRVSRFHCENETVVDLYAGIGYFTLPYLVHARADRLHACEWNPDAVEALRKNLRLNGVEDRCVVHFGDNRQLCPKDVADRVNLGLIPSSEPGWETACAALKGCSGGILHIHGNVETGKSTPKSCMNDCDESENVKCSNNRTENEIDSMKVSERNLTNSTDKCSSNCSKCSDLSAKTQPNSTKEIWRDWSLGVSSKIRVILERLHTPHIWQTKVLHIEHVKSYAPHIDHLVVDIECRPVPG
;
A
#
# COMPACT_ATOMS: atom_id res chain seq x y z
N MET A 1 38.99 41.34 -55.16
CA MET A 1 39.71 40.07 -54.91
C MET A 1 39.69 39.81 -53.42
N LEU A 2 39.19 38.63 -53.07
CA LEU A 2 38.96 38.12 -51.71
C LEU A 2 40.26 38.07 -50.90
N LEU A 3 40.21 38.47 -49.63
CA LEU A 3 41.07 37.91 -48.59
C LEU A 3 40.24 37.72 -47.31
N GLU A 4 39.79 36.48 -47.13
CA GLU A 4 39.29 35.94 -45.88
C GLU A 4 40.42 35.96 -44.84
N ASN A 5 40.21 36.64 -43.70
CA ASN A 5 41.03 36.44 -42.52
C ASN A 5 40.26 35.52 -41.57
N PRO A 6 40.61 34.24 -41.43
CA PRO A 6 40.03 33.40 -40.40
C PRO A 6 40.46 33.91 -39.02
N VAL A 7 39.49 34.21 -38.17
CA VAL A 7 39.74 34.54 -36.76
C VAL A 7 40.17 33.25 -36.05
N ASP A 8 41.44 33.15 -35.68
CA ASP A 8 42.00 32.05 -34.89
C ASP A 8 41.51 32.18 -33.44
N TRP A 9 40.47 31.43 -33.08
CA TRP A 9 40.02 31.31 -31.69
C TRP A 9 40.92 30.32 -30.96
N LYS A 10 41.87 30.80 -30.17
CA LYS A 10 42.55 29.94 -29.19
C LYS A 10 41.66 29.79 -27.96
N ILE A 11 41.18 28.57 -27.72
CA ILE A 11 40.60 28.21 -26.42
C ILE A 11 41.74 28.27 -25.40
N VAL A 12 41.75 29.32 -24.58
CA VAL A 12 42.60 29.36 -23.38
C VAL A 12 41.91 28.53 -22.31
N GLN A 13 42.41 27.32 -22.06
CA GLN A 13 42.02 26.58 -20.87
C GLN A 13 42.49 27.36 -19.64
N ILE A 14 41.57 28.06 -19.00
CA ILE A 14 41.80 28.58 -17.65
C ILE A 14 41.85 27.36 -16.73
N GLN A 15 43.06 26.99 -16.29
CA GLN A 15 43.23 26.08 -15.17
C GLN A 15 42.71 26.80 -13.92
N LEU A 16 41.43 26.59 -13.63
CA LEU A 16 40.88 26.89 -12.31
C LEU A 16 41.67 26.05 -11.30
N PRO A 17 42.23 26.66 -10.23
CA PRO A 17 42.88 25.89 -9.19
C PRO A 17 41.88 24.85 -8.68
N ALA A 18 42.34 23.59 -8.56
CA ALA A 18 41.53 22.50 -8.06
C ALA A 18 40.81 22.98 -6.80
N SER A 19 39.48 23.09 -6.87
CA SER A 19 38.66 23.39 -5.71
C SER A 19 39.07 22.41 -4.63
N LYS A 20 39.42 22.92 -3.44
CA LYS A 20 39.63 22.11 -2.24
C LYS A 20 38.28 21.48 -1.85
N LYS A 21 37.81 20.52 -2.64
CA LYS A 21 36.86 19.51 -2.20
C LYS A 21 37.63 18.68 -1.19
N ASN A 22 37.63 19.11 0.07
CA ASN A 22 37.86 18.20 1.18
C ASN A 22 37.01 16.95 0.89
N GLN A 23 37.65 15.80 0.81
CA GLN A 23 37.00 14.51 0.57
C GLN A 23 35.99 14.29 1.70
N ILE A 24 34.73 14.61 1.46
CA ILE A 24 33.64 14.30 2.39
C ILE A 24 33.48 12.79 2.33
N ILE A 25 34.06 12.09 3.30
CA ILE A 25 33.88 10.65 3.49
C ILE A 25 32.39 10.42 3.71
N SER A 26 31.78 9.53 2.93
CA SER A 26 30.35 9.25 3.07
C SER A 26 30.07 8.58 4.42
N PRO A 27 28.86 8.75 5.01
CA PRO A 27 28.50 8.06 6.24
C PRO A 27 28.71 6.54 6.19
N TYR A 28 28.46 5.90 5.03
CA TYR A 28 28.78 4.50 4.81
C TYR A 28 30.29 4.22 4.92
N GLN A 29 31.13 5.04 4.29
CA GLN A 29 32.59 4.90 4.38
C GLN A 29 33.11 5.12 5.81
N GLN A 30 32.47 6.01 6.58
CA GLN A 30 32.78 6.21 7.99
C GLN A 30 32.45 4.96 8.81
N ILE A 31 31.28 4.36 8.61
CA ILE A 31 30.90 3.09 9.25
C ILE A 31 31.93 2.00 8.92
N VAL A 32 32.24 1.83 7.64
CA VAL A 32 33.19 0.80 7.21
C VAL A 32 34.57 1.02 7.81
N SER A 33 35.08 2.26 7.82
CA SER A 33 36.38 2.59 8.43
C SER A 33 36.38 2.37 9.94
N ALA A 34 35.27 2.66 10.61
CA ALA A 34 35.13 2.47 12.05
C ALA A 34 35.09 0.98 12.41
N ILE A 35 34.31 0.17 11.68
CA ILE A 35 34.28 -1.29 11.84
C ILE A 35 35.64 -1.90 11.57
N ASP A 36 36.30 -1.53 10.48
CA ASP A 36 37.61 -2.05 10.11
C ASP A 36 38.68 -1.75 11.18
N LYS A 37 38.63 -0.56 11.79
CA LYS A 37 39.45 -0.24 12.96
C LYS A 37 39.06 -1.09 14.18
N PHE A 38 37.77 -1.19 14.49
CA PHE A 38 37.25 -1.95 15.63
C PHE A 38 37.67 -3.42 15.58
N LEU A 39 37.59 -4.07 14.41
CA LEU A 39 37.99 -5.47 14.22
C LEU A 39 39.50 -5.68 14.42
N ARG A 40 40.34 -4.72 13.96
CA ARG A 40 41.78 -4.73 14.25
C ARG A 40 42.06 -4.67 15.75
N ASP A 41 41.34 -3.82 16.47
CA ASP A 41 41.50 -3.62 17.90
C ASP A 41 40.96 -4.81 18.74
N HIS A 42 40.01 -5.59 18.20
CA HIS A 42 39.32 -6.70 18.89
C HIS A 42 39.57 -8.09 18.27
N GLY A 43 40.84 -8.44 18.08
CA GLY A 43 41.24 -9.79 17.65
C GLY A 43 41.83 -9.88 16.24
N GLY A 44 42.01 -8.74 15.56
CA GLY A 44 42.76 -8.67 14.31
C GLY A 44 42.04 -9.28 13.10
N ALA A 45 40.71 -9.48 13.19
CA ALA A 45 39.94 -10.04 12.10
C ALA A 45 39.89 -9.08 10.90
N GLU A 46 39.91 -9.64 9.68
CA GLU A 46 39.77 -8.87 8.44
C GLU A 46 38.30 -8.64 8.11
N LEU A 47 37.97 -7.42 7.65
CA LEU A 47 36.65 -7.13 7.09
C LEU A 47 36.52 -7.69 5.68
N THR A 48 36.09 -8.95 5.58
CA THR A 48 35.84 -9.63 4.28
C THR A 48 34.74 -8.95 3.48
N GLU A 49 34.67 -9.21 2.17
CA GLU A 49 33.64 -8.64 1.30
C GLU A 49 32.23 -9.07 1.73
N ASP A 50 32.08 -10.31 2.19
CA ASP A 50 30.82 -10.85 2.70
C ASP A 50 30.31 -10.03 3.89
N LEU A 51 31.19 -9.73 4.86
CA LEU A 51 30.87 -8.88 6.01
C LEU A 51 30.60 -7.44 5.57
N ARG A 52 31.37 -6.92 4.62
CA ARG A 52 31.20 -5.56 4.08
C ARG A 52 29.87 -5.36 3.36
N SER A 53 29.39 -6.40 2.68
CA SER A 53 28.10 -6.40 1.99
C SER A 53 26.92 -6.40 2.96
N ASP A 54 27.14 -6.88 4.19
CA ASP A 54 26.16 -6.98 5.27
C ASP A 54 26.07 -5.69 6.12
N ILE A 55 26.85 -4.65 5.81
CA ILE A 55 26.80 -3.34 6.47
C ILE A 55 25.70 -2.46 5.84
N PRO A 56 24.91 -1.73 6.64
CA PRO A 56 23.84 -0.88 6.14
C PRO A 56 24.38 0.27 5.28
N ARG A 57 23.75 0.45 4.11
CA ARG A 57 24.03 1.56 3.18
C ARG A 57 23.04 2.71 3.29
N ARG A 58 21.87 2.45 3.90
CA ARG A 58 20.77 3.39 4.09
C ARG A 58 20.16 3.13 5.47
N TRP A 59 19.55 4.16 6.02
CA TRP A 59 18.86 4.11 7.30
C TRP A 59 17.80 5.22 7.36
N GLU A 60 16.82 5.02 8.22
CA GLU A 60 15.78 5.99 8.57
C GLU A 60 16.19 6.63 9.91
N ARG A 61 16.12 7.96 10.02
CA ARG A 61 16.43 8.68 11.27
C ARG A 61 15.17 9.33 11.83
N HIS A 62 14.95 9.12 13.12
CA HIS A 62 13.88 9.69 13.92
C HIS A 62 14.46 10.32 15.19
N GLY A 63 14.88 11.58 15.09
CA GLY A 63 15.58 12.25 16.18
C GLY A 63 16.87 11.52 16.54
N ASP A 64 16.93 11.05 17.78
CA ASP A 64 18.03 10.28 18.37
C ASP A 64 17.96 8.76 18.08
N LEU A 65 16.88 8.27 17.45
CA LEU A 65 16.75 6.88 17.03
C LEU A 65 17.09 6.73 15.54
N VAL A 66 17.99 5.79 15.23
CA VAL A 66 18.28 5.39 13.84
C VAL A 66 17.81 3.96 13.59
N MET A 67 17.09 3.75 12.49
CA MET A 67 16.64 2.44 12.04
C MET A 67 17.45 2.01 10.81
N ILE A 68 18.13 0.88 10.92
CA ILE A 68 18.84 0.23 9.81
C ILE A 68 17.97 -0.89 9.23
N ASP A 69 18.14 -1.23 7.96
CA ASP A 69 17.53 -2.42 7.36
C ASP A 69 18.07 -3.71 7.99
N ALA A 70 17.60 -4.88 7.54
CA ALA A 70 18.05 -6.21 7.96
C ALA A 70 19.50 -6.52 7.52
N CYS A 71 20.44 -5.71 7.99
CA CYS A 71 21.88 -5.80 7.88
C CYS A 71 22.46 -6.48 9.14
N PHE A 72 23.76 -6.74 9.16
CA PHE A 72 24.42 -7.47 10.26
C PHE A 72 23.78 -8.85 10.54
N GLN A 73 23.36 -9.55 9.49
CA GLN A 73 22.76 -10.88 9.61
C GLN A 73 23.82 -11.98 9.73
N ASN A 74 25.07 -11.71 9.36
CA ASN A 74 26.16 -12.66 9.48
C ASN A 74 26.42 -12.99 10.98
N PRO A 75 26.42 -14.28 11.39
CA PRO A 75 26.65 -14.68 12.78
C PRO A 75 27.97 -14.16 13.37
N PHE A 76 28.95 -13.83 12.52
CA PHE A 76 30.21 -13.21 12.91
C PHE A 76 30.01 -11.94 13.75
N TRP A 77 28.96 -11.14 13.50
CA TRP A 77 28.70 -9.93 14.28
C TRP A 77 28.29 -10.24 15.73
N GLY A 78 27.65 -11.40 15.96
CA GLY A 78 27.12 -11.79 17.26
C GLY A 78 28.19 -11.93 18.34
N GLN A 79 29.44 -12.19 17.96
CA GLN A 79 30.54 -12.33 18.93
C GLN A 79 30.92 -11.01 19.62
N TYR A 80 30.57 -9.86 19.02
CA TYR A 80 30.90 -8.53 19.56
C TYR A 80 29.77 -7.92 20.41
N GLY A 81 28.63 -8.63 20.54
CA GLY A 81 27.52 -8.22 21.39
C GLY A 81 27.07 -6.77 21.15
N ASP A 82 26.96 -5.99 22.22
CA ASP A 82 26.49 -4.61 22.16
C ASP A 82 27.57 -3.61 21.68
N ASP A 83 28.85 -3.99 21.69
CA ASP A 83 29.94 -3.06 21.39
C ASP A 83 29.91 -2.61 19.92
N ILE A 84 29.53 -3.50 19.01
CA ILE A 84 29.31 -3.14 17.61
C ILE A 84 28.15 -2.15 17.47
N TRP A 85 27.07 -2.29 18.24
CA TRP A 85 25.93 -1.36 18.18
C TRP A 85 26.29 0.03 18.71
N ARG A 86 27.09 0.10 19.79
CA ARG A 86 27.62 1.36 20.32
C ARG A 86 28.51 2.06 19.30
N LEU A 87 29.38 1.31 18.61
CA LEU A 87 30.21 1.84 17.53
C LEU A 87 29.36 2.43 16.39
N ILE A 88 28.35 1.69 15.92
CA ILE A 88 27.46 2.17 14.86
C ILE A 88 26.69 3.42 15.32
N ALA A 89 26.19 3.42 16.56
CA ALA A 89 25.47 4.55 17.12
C ALA A 89 26.37 5.81 17.24
N GLU A 90 27.63 5.66 17.64
CA GLU A 90 28.61 6.74 17.68
C GLU A 90 28.87 7.32 16.28
N VAL A 91 29.15 6.47 15.30
CA VAL A 91 29.39 6.88 13.91
C VAL A 91 28.16 7.57 13.32
N LEU A 92 26.97 7.05 13.61
CA LEU A 92 25.71 7.61 13.18
C LEU A 92 25.20 8.72 14.10
N SER A 93 25.95 9.14 15.12
CA SER A 93 25.58 10.20 16.07
C SER A 93 24.13 10.07 16.56
N CYS A 94 23.79 8.90 17.11
CA CYS A 94 22.47 8.61 17.64
C CYS A 94 22.57 7.89 19.00
N ASP A 95 21.54 8.03 19.83
CA ASP A 95 21.51 7.41 21.17
C ASP A 95 20.82 6.04 21.14
N ARG A 96 19.90 5.84 20.19
CA ARG A 96 19.12 4.61 20.01
C ARG A 96 19.32 4.04 18.62
N LEU A 97 19.43 2.72 18.53
CA LEU A 97 19.60 1.99 17.27
C LEU A 97 18.57 0.86 17.19
N ALA A 98 17.91 0.75 16.05
CA ALA A 98 16.95 -0.31 15.78
C ALA A 98 17.22 -0.96 14.43
N GLN A 99 16.87 -2.23 14.31
CA GLN A 99 16.94 -3.00 13.09
C GLN A 99 15.53 -3.31 12.60
N LYS A 100 15.27 -3.01 11.33
CA LYS A 100 14.01 -3.20 10.64
C LYS A 100 14.06 -4.47 9.80
N GLY A 101 13.13 -5.37 10.06
CA GLY A 101 12.83 -6.55 9.25
C GLY A 101 11.56 -6.38 8.41
N SER A 102 11.13 -7.48 7.80
CA SER A 102 9.90 -7.51 7.00
C SER A 102 8.65 -7.33 7.87
N ILE A 103 7.71 -6.53 7.37
CA ILE A 103 6.39 -6.35 7.99
C ILE A 103 5.58 -7.65 7.87
N ALA A 104 4.95 -8.09 8.95
CA ALA A 104 4.08 -9.26 8.94
C ALA A 104 2.84 -9.04 8.07
N SER A 105 2.44 -10.04 7.30
CA SER A 105 1.20 -10.05 6.49
C SER A 105 -0.02 -10.44 7.32
N ASN A 106 -0.16 -9.90 8.53
CA ASN A 106 -1.33 -10.08 9.40
C ASN A 106 -2.25 -8.84 9.33
N GLY A 107 -3.43 -8.91 9.97
CA GLY A 107 -4.39 -7.81 9.99
C GLY A 107 -3.84 -6.51 10.58
N TYR A 108 -2.90 -6.59 11.53
CA TYR A 108 -2.27 -5.42 12.15
C TYR A 108 -1.08 -4.85 11.36
N ARG A 109 -0.63 -5.55 10.32
CA ARG A 109 0.62 -5.23 9.60
C ARG A 109 1.78 -5.02 10.58
N THR A 110 1.92 -5.92 11.55
CA THR A 110 2.87 -5.77 12.66
C THR A 110 4.29 -5.54 12.14
N PRO A 111 4.98 -4.46 12.55
CA PRO A 111 6.36 -4.24 12.15
C PRO A 111 7.27 -5.29 12.81
N SER A 112 8.28 -5.75 12.08
CA SER A 112 9.39 -6.49 12.67
C SER A 112 10.49 -5.49 12.93
N VAL A 113 10.54 -4.88 14.12
CA VAL A 113 11.59 -3.95 14.50
C VAL A 113 12.18 -4.38 15.84
N ARG A 114 13.50 -4.54 15.88
CA ARG A 114 14.27 -4.90 17.07
C ARG A 114 15.11 -3.72 17.51
N LEU A 115 14.96 -3.27 18.75
CA LEU A 115 15.90 -2.33 19.36
C LEU A 115 17.24 -3.05 19.60
N LEU A 116 18.31 -2.53 18.99
CA LEU A 116 19.69 -2.98 19.18
C LEU A 116 20.38 -2.19 20.28
N LEU A 117 20.07 -0.90 20.40
CA LEU A 117 20.53 -0.01 21.45
C LEU A 117 19.38 0.88 21.92
N GLY A 118 19.21 1.01 23.24
CA GLY A 118 18.07 1.68 23.86
C GLY A 118 16.89 0.75 24.12
N GLN A 119 15.95 1.20 24.96
CA GLN A 119 14.79 0.41 25.40
C GLN A 119 13.44 1.05 25.03
N ASP A 120 13.47 2.27 24.48
CA ASP A 120 12.26 3.01 24.09
C ASP A 120 12.15 3.09 22.56
N GLY A 121 11.05 2.59 22.01
CA GLY A 121 10.72 2.61 20.59
C GLY A 121 9.93 3.84 20.14
N TRP A 122 9.56 4.74 21.06
CA TRP A 122 8.79 5.94 20.69
C TRP A 122 9.63 6.92 19.88
N VAL A 123 9.05 7.35 18.77
CA VAL A 123 9.63 8.34 17.87
C VAL A 123 8.63 9.45 17.57
N GLU A 124 9.16 10.55 17.03
CA GLU A 124 8.36 11.60 16.41
C GLU A 124 8.74 11.73 14.93
N HIS A 125 7.73 11.96 14.09
CA HIS A 125 7.86 12.30 12.70
C HIS A 125 6.98 13.50 12.40
N VAL A 126 7.50 14.48 11.67
CA VAL A 126 6.74 15.66 11.25
C VAL A 126 6.57 15.63 9.74
N ASP A 127 5.31 15.63 9.29
CA ASP A 127 4.95 15.67 7.88
C ASP A 127 3.93 16.77 7.63
N ASN A 128 4.23 17.69 6.73
CA ASN A 128 3.42 18.86 6.41
C ASN A 128 2.92 19.62 7.67
N GLY A 129 3.81 19.81 8.66
CA GLY A 129 3.48 20.47 9.93
C GLY A 129 2.64 19.65 10.92
N ILE A 130 2.22 18.43 10.56
CA ILE A 130 1.53 17.50 11.46
C ILE A 130 2.57 16.63 12.17
N ARG A 131 2.45 16.53 13.49
CA ARG A 131 3.33 15.72 14.35
C ARG A 131 2.72 14.35 14.58
N TYR A 132 3.45 13.30 14.25
CA TYR A 132 3.09 11.91 14.47
C TYR A 132 4.07 11.30 15.45
N THR A 133 3.57 10.75 16.54
CA THR A 133 4.32 9.95 17.48
C THR A 133 3.77 8.55 17.52
N TYR A 134 4.66 7.57 17.59
CA TYR A 134 4.32 6.14 17.63
C TYR A 134 5.52 5.34 18.11
N ASP A 135 5.27 4.11 18.55
CA ASP A 135 6.32 3.13 18.84
C ASP A 135 6.67 2.36 17.57
N VAL A 136 7.92 2.48 17.09
CA VAL A 136 8.39 1.83 15.86
C VAL A 136 8.36 0.30 15.94
N THR A 137 8.33 -0.26 17.15
CA THR A 137 8.27 -1.71 17.39
C THR A 137 6.86 -2.27 17.32
N LYS A 138 5.85 -1.40 17.32
CA LYS A 138 4.43 -1.81 17.43
C LYS A 138 3.55 -1.27 16.33
N CYS A 139 3.90 -0.13 15.74
CA CYS A 139 3.13 0.53 14.70
C CYS A 139 3.97 0.78 13.45
N MET A 140 3.35 0.60 12.29
CA MET A 140 3.95 1.02 11.03
C MET A 140 3.63 2.48 10.74
N PHE A 141 4.62 3.21 10.23
CA PHE A 141 4.41 4.47 9.52
C PHE A 141 4.96 4.34 8.10
N SER A 142 4.11 4.56 7.08
CA SER A 142 4.56 4.55 5.69
C SER A 142 4.85 5.97 5.25
N ALA A 143 6.12 6.32 5.03
CA ALA A 143 6.46 7.60 4.40
C ALA A 143 5.91 7.68 2.96
N GLY A 144 5.70 6.56 2.28
CA GLY A 144 5.47 6.51 0.83
C GLY A 144 4.12 7.04 0.31
N ASN A 145 3.21 7.55 1.13
CA ASN A 145 1.94 8.16 0.64
C ASN A 145 1.90 9.68 0.91
N VAL A 146 3.05 10.36 0.89
CA VAL A 146 3.10 11.84 1.06
C VAL A 146 2.19 12.55 0.07
N THR A 147 2.18 12.14 -1.19
CA THR A 147 1.36 12.73 -2.26
C THR A 147 -0.13 12.66 -1.91
N GLU A 148 -0.61 11.50 -1.46
CA GLU A 148 -2.01 11.33 -1.08
C GLU A 148 -2.37 12.10 0.19
N LYS A 149 -1.49 12.15 1.19
CA LYS A 149 -1.72 12.98 2.39
C LYS A 149 -1.81 14.47 2.03
N LEU A 150 -0.98 14.94 1.10
CA LEU A 150 -1.04 16.31 0.59
C LEU A 150 -2.33 16.55 -0.21
N ARG A 151 -2.82 15.56 -0.97
CA ARG A 151 -4.11 15.65 -1.68
C ARG A 151 -5.27 15.77 -0.70
N VAL A 152 -5.33 14.89 0.31
CA VAL A 152 -6.34 14.94 1.38
C VAL A 152 -6.28 16.28 2.12
N SER A 153 -5.08 16.80 2.40
CA SER A 153 -4.88 18.10 3.05
C SER A 153 -5.45 19.29 2.27
N ARG A 154 -5.74 19.13 0.97
CA ARG A 154 -6.30 20.18 0.11
C ARG A 154 -7.82 20.12 -0.03
N PHE A 155 -8.48 19.14 0.58
CA PHE A 155 -9.93 19.11 0.59
C PHE A 155 -10.49 20.26 1.43
N HIS A 156 -11.69 20.72 1.05
CA HIS A 156 -12.44 21.74 1.79
C HIS A 156 -13.54 21.03 2.58
N CYS A 157 -13.19 20.53 3.77
CA CYS A 157 -14.07 19.75 4.62
C CYS A 157 -14.71 20.60 5.72
N GLU A 158 -14.70 21.93 5.61
CA GLU A 158 -15.40 22.80 6.57
C GLU A 158 -16.88 22.40 6.66
N ASN A 159 -17.37 22.13 7.88
CA ASN A 159 -18.72 21.63 8.18
C ASN A 159 -19.00 20.18 7.74
N GLU A 160 -17.99 19.42 7.30
CA GLU A 160 -18.13 17.99 7.01
C GLU A 160 -17.82 17.14 8.26
N THR A 161 -18.60 16.08 8.45
CA THR A 161 -18.24 14.94 9.30
C THR A 161 -17.54 13.89 8.45
N VAL A 162 -16.30 13.55 8.83
CA VAL A 162 -15.49 12.53 8.16
C VAL A 162 -15.44 11.25 9.00
N VAL A 163 -15.46 10.10 8.35
CA VAL A 163 -15.15 8.79 8.96
C VAL A 163 -13.87 8.25 8.35
N ASP A 164 -12.91 7.83 9.19
CA ASP A 164 -11.71 7.10 8.76
C ASP A 164 -11.80 5.66 9.28
N LEU A 165 -11.99 4.68 8.39
CA LEU A 165 -12.23 3.28 8.79
C LEU A 165 -10.98 2.54 9.26
N TYR A 166 -9.79 3.09 8.96
CA TYR A 166 -8.49 2.48 9.21
C TYR A 166 -7.49 3.56 9.66
N ALA A 167 -7.77 4.18 10.81
CA ALA A 167 -7.10 5.41 11.21
C ALA A 167 -5.60 5.24 11.50
N GLY A 168 -5.16 4.05 11.94
CA GLY A 168 -3.80 3.80 12.39
C GLY A 168 -3.42 4.78 13.48
N ILE A 169 -2.23 5.37 13.36
CA ILE A 169 -1.75 6.42 14.27
C ILE A 169 -2.31 7.82 13.95
N GLY A 170 -3.29 7.90 13.05
CA GLY A 170 -3.88 9.14 12.54
C GLY A 170 -3.44 9.51 11.13
N TYR A 171 -3.12 8.51 10.29
CA TYR A 171 -2.42 8.72 9.01
C TYR A 171 -3.17 9.65 8.04
N PHE A 172 -4.47 9.43 7.85
CA PHE A 172 -5.35 10.32 7.07
C PHE A 172 -6.24 11.17 7.98
N THR A 173 -6.62 10.64 9.14
CA THR A 173 -7.33 11.36 10.20
C THR A 173 -6.75 12.75 10.50
N LEU A 174 -5.43 12.88 10.71
CA LEU A 174 -4.82 14.16 11.05
C LEU A 174 -4.81 15.16 9.88
N PRO A 175 -4.46 14.77 8.63
CA PRO A 175 -4.65 15.63 7.47
C PRO A 175 -6.07 16.19 7.31
N TYR A 176 -7.10 15.37 7.53
CA TYR A 176 -8.50 15.82 7.48
C TYR A 176 -8.81 16.89 8.55
N LEU A 177 -8.32 16.68 9.78
CA LEU A 177 -8.61 17.58 10.90
C LEU A 177 -7.80 18.88 10.84
N VAL A 178 -6.49 18.78 10.56
CA VAL A 178 -5.55 19.90 10.64
C VAL A 178 -5.65 20.80 9.40
N HIS A 179 -5.60 20.21 8.20
CA HIS A 179 -5.48 20.97 6.96
C HIS A 179 -6.78 21.05 6.18
N ALA A 180 -7.53 19.95 6.05
CA ALA A 180 -8.83 19.97 5.36
C ALA A 180 -9.96 20.57 6.22
N ARG A 181 -9.70 20.77 7.52
CA ARG A 181 -10.57 21.45 8.49
C ARG A 181 -11.95 20.79 8.66
N ALA A 182 -12.00 19.45 8.60
CA ALA A 182 -13.18 18.68 8.96
C ALA A 182 -13.75 19.13 10.31
N ASP A 183 -15.06 19.34 10.40
CA ASP A 183 -15.70 19.80 11.65
C ASP A 183 -15.64 18.69 12.72
N ARG A 184 -15.95 17.47 12.30
CA ARG A 184 -15.91 16.27 13.14
C ARG A 184 -15.23 15.13 12.40
N LEU A 185 -14.50 14.30 13.12
CA LEU A 185 -13.95 13.05 12.58
C LEU A 185 -14.23 11.86 13.51
N HIS A 186 -14.63 10.74 12.92
CA HIS A 186 -14.73 9.43 13.59
C HIS A 186 -13.62 8.50 13.08
N ALA A 187 -12.68 8.16 13.96
CA ALA A 187 -11.51 7.35 13.63
C ALA A 187 -11.70 5.93 14.17
N CYS A 188 -11.79 4.94 13.29
CA CYS A 188 -11.85 3.53 13.67
C CYS A 188 -10.44 2.92 13.62
N GLU A 189 -10.01 2.30 14.73
CA GLU A 189 -8.73 1.63 14.82
C GLU A 189 -8.80 0.49 15.83
N TRP A 190 -8.30 -0.69 15.47
CA TRP A 190 -8.38 -1.91 16.26
C TRP A 190 -7.07 -2.32 16.94
N ASN A 191 -5.93 -1.79 16.50
CA ASN A 191 -4.64 -2.03 17.12
C ASN A 191 -4.51 -1.12 18.37
N PRO A 192 -4.39 -1.69 19.58
CA PRO A 192 -4.31 -0.91 20.82
C PRO A 192 -3.12 0.07 20.84
N ASP A 193 -1.96 -0.33 20.32
CA ASP A 193 -0.77 0.52 20.29
C ASP A 193 -0.95 1.67 19.29
N ALA A 194 -1.66 1.43 18.17
CA ALA A 194 -2.00 2.47 17.21
C ALA A 194 -3.02 3.46 17.79
N VAL A 195 -3.98 2.99 18.59
CA VAL A 195 -4.93 3.85 19.32
C VAL A 195 -4.22 4.73 20.34
N GLU A 196 -3.25 4.19 21.08
CA GLU A 196 -2.43 4.98 22.02
C GLU A 196 -1.70 6.11 21.28
N ALA A 197 -1.03 5.77 20.19
CA ALA A 197 -0.36 6.72 19.31
C ALA A 197 -1.33 7.76 18.73
N LEU A 198 -2.47 7.34 18.18
CA LEU A 198 -3.50 8.21 17.62
C LEU A 198 -3.99 9.24 18.65
N ARG A 199 -4.35 8.80 19.85
CA ARG A 199 -4.81 9.70 20.92
C ARG A 199 -3.73 10.72 21.31
N LYS A 200 -2.47 10.29 21.41
CA LYS A 200 -1.34 11.20 21.65
C LYS A 200 -1.19 12.20 20.50
N ASN A 201 -1.32 11.76 19.26
CA ASN A 201 -1.16 12.62 18.09
C ASN A 201 -2.30 13.62 17.95
N LEU A 202 -3.54 13.24 18.24
CA LEU A 202 -4.68 14.16 18.28
C LEU A 202 -4.43 15.30 19.27
N ARG A 203 -3.91 15.00 20.47
CA ARG A 203 -3.51 16.01 21.47
C ARG A 203 -2.35 16.89 21.00
N LEU A 204 -1.29 16.27 20.47
CA LEU A 204 -0.09 16.98 20.01
C LEU A 204 -0.40 17.99 18.89
N ASN A 205 -1.42 17.71 18.07
CA ASN A 205 -1.84 18.59 16.98
C ASN A 205 -3.03 19.48 17.35
N GLY A 206 -3.52 19.46 18.60
CA GLY A 206 -4.59 20.33 19.07
C GLY A 206 -5.95 20.10 18.40
N VAL A 207 -6.28 18.85 18.06
CA VAL A 207 -7.53 18.47 17.36
C VAL A 207 -8.29 17.33 18.03
N GLU A 208 -7.95 17.00 19.28
CA GLU A 208 -8.59 15.92 20.05
C GLU A 208 -10.10 16.16 20.25
N ASP A 209 -10.51 17.41 20.46
CA ASP A 209 -11.91 17.81 20.68
C ASP A 209 -12.82 17.57 19.47
N ARG A 210 -12.24 17.52 18.26
CA ARG A 210 -12.95 17.26 17.00
C ARG A 210 -12.92 15.79 16.57
N CYS A 211 -12.23 14.90 17.28
CA CYS A 211 -12.09 13.51 16.89
C CYS A 211 -12.68 12.54 17.93
N VAL A 212 -13.51 11.60 17.49
CA VAL A 212 -13.96 10.47 18.30
C VAL A 212 -13.23 9.20 17.85
N VAL A 213 -12.50 8.57 18.77
CA VAL A 213 -11.75 7.33 18.49
C VAL A 213 -12.60 6.12 18.88
N HIS A 214 -12.92 5.28 17.90
CA HIS A 214 -13.63 4.02 18.05
C HIS A 214 -12.62 2.87 18.09
N PHE A 215 -12.27 2.44 19.30
CA PHE A 215 -11.29 1.37 19.50
C PHE A 215 -11.93 -0.01 19.29
N GLY A 216 -11.59 -0.67 18.19
CA GLY A 216 -12.02 -2.02 17.83
C GLY A 216 -12.35 -2.17 16.35
N ASP A 217 -13.06 -3.24 16.01
CA ASP A 217 -13.44 -3.53 14.62
C ASP A 217 -14.43 -2.49 14.06
N ASN A 218 -14.06 -1.83 12.97
CA ASN A 218 -14.90 -0.82 12.33
C ASN A 218 -16.27 -1.36 11.92
N ARG A 219 -16.39 -2.65 11.60
CA ARG A 219 -17.66 -3.27 11.20
C ARG A 219 -18.70 -3.31 12.32
N GLN A 220 -18.23 -3.21 13.56
CA GLN A 220 -19.07 -3.23 14.76
C GLN A 220 -19.24 -1.84 15.36
N LEU A 221 -18.19 -1.01 15.31
CA LEU A 221 -18.13 0.24 16.07
C LEU A 221 -18.30 1.51 15.23
N CYS A 222 -18.15 1.42 13.91
CA CYS A 222 -18.30 2.59 13.05
C CYS A 222 -19.73 3.16 13.17
N PRO A 223 -19.88 4.48 13.41
CA PRO A 223 -21.19 5.11 13.43
C PRO A 223 -21.83 5.04 12.04
N LYS A 224 -23.17 4.97 12.03
CA LYS A 224 -23.99 4.92 10.82
C LYS A 224 -24.69 6.26 10.62
N ASP A 225 -24.94 6.63 9.37
CA ASP A 225 -25.74 7.80 9.02
C ASP A 225 -25.17 9.14 9.55
N VAL A 226 -23.85 9.29 9.56
CA VAL A 226 -23.17 10.49 10.10
C VAL A 226 -22.27 11.20 9.11
N ALA A 227 -21.74 10.49 8.11
CA ALA A 227 -20.60 10.94 7.34
C ALA A 227 -21.00 11.65 6.04
N ASP A 228 -20.40 12.81 5.81
CA ASP A 228 -20.33 13.45 4.49
C ASP A 228 -19.23 12.80 3.63
N ARG A 229 -18.25 12.19 4.30
CA ARG A 229 -17.09 11.59 3.66
C ARG A 229 -16.55 10.40 4.45
N VAL A 230 -16.16 9.33 3.74
CA VAL A 230 -15.53 8.16 4.35
C VAL A 230 -14.21 7.84 3.67
N ASN A 231 -13.16 7.71 4.46
CA ASN A 231 -11.82 7.32 4.04
C ASN A 231 -11.57 5.83 4.30
N LEU A 232 -11.20 5.09 3.26
CA LEU A 232 -10.93 3.65 3.32
C LEU A 232 -9.46 3.38 2.96
N GLY A 233 -8.55 3.83 3.83
CA GLY A 233 -7.09 3.77 3.67
C GLY A 233 -6.42 2.40 3.82
N LEU A 234 -7.05 1.29 3.41
CA LEU A 234 -6.50 -0.07 3.57
C LEU A 234 -6.01 -0.67 2.24
N ILE A 235 -4.80 -1.25 2.26
CA ILE A 235 -4.14 -1.96 1.15
C ILE A 235 -3.88 -3.42 1.57
N PRO A 236 -4.00 -4.42 0.68
CA PRO A 236 -4.21 -4.31 -0.78
C PRO A 236 -5.64 -4.00 -1.21
N SER A 237 -6.63 -4.22 -0.35
CA SER A 237 -8.03 -3.90 -0.63
C SER A 237 -8.76 -3.54 0.65
N SER A 238 -9.70 -2.61 0.53
CA SER A 238 -10.65 -2.20 1.57
C SER A 238 -12.05 -2.79 1.37
N GLU A 239 -12.23 -3.72 0.42
CA GLU A 239 -13.52 -4.36 0.10
C GLU A 239 -14.31 -4.90 1.31
N PRO A 240 -13.67 -5.55 2.31
CA PRO A 240 -14.37 -5.98 3.52
C PRO A 240 -15.01 -4.86 4.36
N GLY A 241 -14.59 -3.60 4.16
CA GLY A 241 -15.13 -2.42 4.86
C GLY A 241 -16.16 -1.62 4.05
N TRP A 242 -16.46 -2.01 2.79
CA TRP A 242 -17.33 -1.21 1.92
C TRP A 242 -18.76 -1.10 2.44
N GLU A 243 -19.32 -2.17 3.00
CA GLU A 243 -20.65 -2.15 3.61
C GLU A 243 -20.71 -1.21 4.82
N THR A 244 -19.68 -1.24 5.66
CA THR A 244 -19.51 -0.30 6.78
C THR A 244 -19.40 1.14 6.31
N ALA A 245 -18.61 1.40 5.26
CA ALA A 245 -18.48 2.74 4.68
C ALA A 245 -19.80 3.26 4.11
N CYS A 246 -20.54 2.42 3.39
CA CYS A 246 -21.85 2.79 2.86
C CYS A 246 -22.84 3.10 3.98
N ALA A 247 -22.86 2.28 5.04
CA ALA A 247 -23.73 2.52 6.20
C ALA A 247 -23.35 3.77 7.00
N ALA A 248 -22.09 4.22 6.93
CA ALA A 248 -21.62 5.42 7.61
C ALA A 248 -22.08 6.71 6.92
N LEU A 249 -22.32 6.69 5.60
CA LEU A 249 -22.79 7.84 4.84
C LEU A 249 -24.18 8.29 5.31
N LYS A 250 -24.42 9.60 5.28
CA LYS A 250 -25.74 10.18 5.54
C LYS A 250 -26.75 9.66 4.51
N GLY A 251 -27.80 8.98 4.94
CA GLY A 251 -28.82 8.40 4.08
C GLY A 251 -29.64 9.45 3.32
N CYS A 252 -29.84 10.63 3.90
CA CYS A 252 -30.65 11.70 3.29
C CYS A 252 -29.89 12.50 2.21
N SER A 253 -28.58 12.63 2.32
CA SER A 253 -27.76 13.47 1.43
C SER A 253 -26.69 12.68 0.66
N GLY A 254 -26.37 11.47 1.10
CA GLY A 254 -25.20 10.74 0.65
C GLY A 254 -23.89 11.41 1.06
N GLY A 255 -22.82 11.15 0.32
CA GLY A 255 -21.48 11.69 0.56
C GLY A 255 -20.44 11.11 -0.40
N ILE A 256 -19.15 11.20 -0.03
CA ILE A 256 -18.03 10.76 -0.86
C ILE A 256 -17.24 9.64 -0.17
N LEU A 257 -16.94 8.57 -0.92
CA LEU A 257 -16.04 7.51 -0.49
C LEU A 257 -14.66 7.68 -1.15
N HIS A 258 -13.59 7.61 -0.36
CA HIS A 258 -12.21 7.55 -0.84
C HIS A 258 -11.66 6.14 -0.65
N ILE A 259 -11.65 5.34 -1.71
CA ILE A 259 -11.38 3.89 -1.64
C ILE A 259 -9.97 3.59 -2.16
N HIS A 260 -9.11 3.12 -1.27
CA HIS A 260 -7.77 2.67 -1.62
C HIS A 260 -7.79 1.21 -2.11
N GLY A 261 -6.96 0.91 -3.11
CA GLY A 261 -6.75 -0.44 -3.59
C GLY A 261 -5.49 -0.62 -4.42
N ASN A 262 -4.96 -1.84 -4.44
CA ASN A 262 -3.93 -2.27 -5.38
C ASN A 262 -4.59 -2.80 -6.65
N VAL A 263 -4.11 -2.35 -7.81
CA VAL A 263 -4.59 -2.75 -9.12
C VAL A 263 -3.46 -3.39 -9.91
N GLU A 264 -3.70 -4.61 -10.41
CA GLU A 264 -2.77 -5.30 -11.31
C GLU A 264 -2.95 -4.77 -12.74
N THR A 265 -1.90 -4.17 -13.31
CA THR A 265 -1.92 -3.52 -14.64
C THR A 265 -1.22 -4.31 -15.74
N GLY A 266 -0.84 -5.56 -15.46
CA GLY A 266 0.11 -6.34 -16.29
C GLY A 266 -0.39 -7.69 -16.81
N LYS A 267 -1.66 -8.06 -16.57
CA LYS A 267 -2.23 -9.28 -17.13
C LYS A 267 -3.39 -8.93 -18.05
N SER A 268 -3.26 -9.25 -19.34
CA SER A 268 -4.42 -9.42 -20.20
C SER A 268 -5.24 -10.56 -19.62
N THR A 269 -6.36 -10.26 -18.97
CA THR A 269 -7.34 -11.29 -18.63
C THR A 269 -7.84 -11.89 -19.94
N PRO A 270 -7.79 -13.22 -20.14
CA PRO A 270 -8.60 -13.84 -21.18
C PRO A 270 -10.05 -13.45 -20.89
N LYS A 271 -10.76 -12.90 -21.88
CA LYS A 271 -12.21 -12.71 -21.79
C LYS A 271 -12.80 -14.06 -21.40
N SER A 272 -13.30 -14.21 -20.18
CA SER A 272 -14.26 -15.26 -19.88
C SER A 272 -15.45 -14.96 -20.79
N CYS A 273 -15.70 -15.86 -21.73
CA CYS A 273 -16.90 -15.89 -22.53
C CYS A 273 -18.09 -15.78 -21.57
N MET A 274 -18.74 -14.62 -21.55
CA MET A 274 -20.15 -14.54 -21.20
C MET A 274 -20.85 -15.41 -22.23
N ASN A 275 -21.21 -16.63 -21.84
CA ASN A 275 -22.23 -17.36 -22.55
C ASN A 275 -23.54 -16.65 -22.21
N ASP A 276 -24.01 -15.86 -23.17
CA ASP A 276 -25.41 -15.45 -23.21
C ASP A 276 -26.28 -16.70 -23.19
N CYS A 277 -27.20 -16.70 -22.25
CA CYS A 277 -28.31 -17.63 -22.18
C CYS A 277 -29.31 -17.22 -23.26
N ASP A 278 -29.61 -18.12 -24.18
CA ASP A 278 -30.96 -18.25 -24.75
C ASP A 278 -31.09 -19.65 -25.36
N GLU A 279 -31.88 -20.50 -24.71
CA GLU A 279 -33.13 -20.98 -25.31
C GLU A 279 -33.89 -21.82 -24.28
N SER A 280 -35.09 -21.33 -24.01
CA SER A 280 -36.18 -22.02 -23.36
C SER A 280 -36.56 -23.31 -24.11
N GLU A 281 -36.71 -24.42 -23.40
CA GLU A 281 -38.03 -24.99 -23.08
C GLU A 281 -37.93 -26.46 -22.63
N ASN A 282 -38.75 -26.74 -21.62
CA ASN A 282 -39.55 -27.96 -21.45
C ASN A 282 -38.96 -29.23 -20.80
N VAL A 283 -39.49 -29.44 -19.59
CA VAL A 283 -40.15 -30.68 -19.10
C VAL A 283 -39.44 -31.44 -17.97
N LYS A 284 -40.03 -31.23 -16.78
CA LYS A 284 -40.28 -32.17 -15.67
C LYS A 284 -39.72 -33.59 -15.81
N CYS A 285 -39.00 -34.07 -14.80
CA CYS A 285 -39.64 -34.85 -13.74
C CYS A 285 -38.68 -35.20 -12.60
N SER A 286 -39.20 -35.07 -11.40
CA SER A 286 -38.78 -35.68 -10.14
C SER A 286 -38.48 -37.18 -10.25
N ASN A 287 -37.47 -37.65 -9.52
CA ASN A 287 -37.61 -38.82 -8.64
C ASN A 287 -36.44 -38.94 -7.66
N ASN A 288 -36.80 -39.03 -6.38
CA ASN A 288 -35.96 -39.52 -5.28
C ASN A 288 -35.68 -41.02 -5.44
N ARG A 289 -34.50 -41.47 -4.97
CA ARG A 289 -34.15 -42.77 -4.33
C ARG A 289 -32.63 -42.73 -4.04
N THR A 290 -32.16 -42.51 -2.81
CA THR A 290 -31.96 -43.43 -1.67
C THR A 290 -31.04 -44.64 -1.92
N GLU A 291 -30.08 -44.77 -0.99
CA GLU A 291 -29.33 -45.97 -0.51
C GLU A 291 -28.08 -46.40 -1.32
N ASN A 292 -26.89 -46.33 -0.69
CA ASN A 292 -26.14 -47.40 0.03
C ASN A 292 -25.54 -48.44 -0.94
N GLU A 293 -24.38 -49.08 -0.78
CA GLU A 293 -23.23 -49.10 0.12
C GLU A 293 -22.20 -50.02 -0.60
N ILE A 294 -20.90 -49.83 -0.32
CA ILE A 294 -19.87 -50.87 -0.11
C ILE A 294 -19.65 -51.97 -1.19
N ASP A 295 -18.50 -51.95 -1.89
CA ASP A 295 -17.29 -52.79 -1.62
C ASP A 295 -16.42 -53.20 -2.84
N SER A 296 -15.12 -53.20 -2.54
CA SER A 296 -13.98 -54.04 -2.95
C SER A 296 -13.85 -54.77 -4.32
N MET A 297 -12.63 -54.57 -4.86
CA MET A 297 -11.68 -55.54 -5.47
C MET A 297 -11.78 -56.00 -6.93
N LYS A 298 -10.73 -55.57 -7.68
CA LYS A 298 -9.87 -56.28 -8.65
C LYS A 298 -10.50 -57.19 -9.72
N VAL A 299 -10.15 -56.96 -10.98
CA VAL A 299 -9.17 -57.75 -11.78
C VAL A 299 -9.11 -57.19 -13.23
N SER A 300 -7.94 -57.36 -13.82
CA SER A 300 -7.46 -57.07 -15.16
C SER A 300 -8.32 -57.53 -16.35
N GLU A 301 -8.22 -56.84 -17.50
CA GLU A 301 -7.52 -57.31 -18.72
C GLU A 301 -7.72 -56.36 -19.92
N ARG A 302 -6.86 -56.52 -20.92
CA ARG A 302 -6.60 -55.62 -22.05
C ARG A 302 -7.48 -55.91 -23.27
N ASN A 303 -7.73 -54.83 -24.01
CA ASN A 303 -7.68 -54.67 -25.48
C ASN A 303 -8.78 -55.23 -26.41
N LEU A 304 -8.91 -54.46 -27.51
CA LEU A 304 -9.60 -54.66 -28.80
C LEU A 304 -11.06 -54.15 -28.79
N THR A 305 -11.55 -53.33 -29.73
CA THR A 305 -11.07 -52.89 -31.05
C THR A 305 -11.97 -51.78 -31.61
N ASN A 306 -11.37 -50.94 -32.46
CA ASN A 306 -11.89 -50.35 -33.71
C ASN A 306 -13.18 -49.51 -33.72
N SER A 307 -12.99 -48.27 -34.18
CA SER A 307 -13.46 -47.78 -35.50
C SER A 307 -14.22 -46.47 -35.37
N THR A 308 -13.61 -45.38 -35.82
CA THR A 308 -14.37 -44.27 -36.39
C THR A 308 -13.69 -43.80 -37.67
N ASP A 309 -14.53 -43.81 -38.69
CA ASP A 309 -14.22 -43.62 -40.09
C ASP A 309 -13.80 -42.20 -40.48
N LYS A 310 -13.21 -42.21 -41.66
CA LYS A 310 -12.66 -41.14 -42.50
C LYS A 310 -13.67 -40.08 -42.95
N CYS A 311 -13.14 -38.84 -43.01
CA CYS A 311 -13.15 -37.88 -44.14
C CYS A 311 -14.53 -37.42 -44.68
N SER A 312 -14.79 -36.14 -44.96
CA SER A 312 -14.16 -35.44 -46.10
C SER A 312 -14.58 -33.96 -46.23
N SER A 313 -13.63 -33.17 -46.72
CA SER A 313 -13.73 -32.08 -47.71
C SER A 313 -14.34 -30.70 -47.37
N ASN A 314 -13.42 -29.74 -47.24
CA ASN A 314 -13.30 -28.47 -47.97
C ASN A 314 -14.44 -27.43 -47.97
N CYS A 315 -14.18 -26.30 -47.28
CA CYS A 315 -14.45 -24.98 -47.85
C CYS A 315 -13.40 -23.95 -47.41
N SER A 316 -12.74 -23.38 -48.42
CA SER A 316 -11.63 -22.43 -48.33
C SER A 316 -12.17 -21.01 -48.16
N LYS A 317 -11.88 -20.37 -47.02
CA LYS A 317 -11.75 -18.91 -46.84
C LYS A 317 -11.30 -18.61 -45.39
N CYS A 318 -10.08 -19.02 -45.06
CA CYS A 318 -9.35 -18.47 -43.92
C CYS A 318 -8.48 -17.32 -44.46
N SER A 319 -8.99 -16.10 -44.39
CA SER A 319 -8.17 -14.90 -44.48
C SER A 319 -8.58 -13.97 -43.35
N ASP A 320 -7.67 -13.83 -42.39
CA ASP A 320 -7.45 -12.66 -41.56
C ASP A 320 -8.65 -12.06 -40.83
N LEU A 321 -8.82 -12.50 -39.58
CA LEU A 321 -9.24 -11.63 -38.47
C LEU A 321 -8.57 -12.15 -37.18
N SER A 322 -7.23 -12.21 -37.17
CA SER A 322 -6.51 -12.18 -35.90
C SER A 322 -6.57 -10.75 -35.37
N ALA A 323 -7.69 -10.40 -34.72
CA ALA A 323 -7.76 -9.19 -33.93
C ALA A 323 -6.75 -9.34 -32.78
N LYS A 324 -5.52 -8.86 -33.02
CA LYS A 324 -4.52 -8.60 -31.98
C LYS A 324 -5.20 -7.63 -31.01
N THR A 325 -5.74 -8.16 -29.92
CA THR A 325 -6.27 -7.33 -28.85
C THR A 325 -5.04 -6.64 -28.25
N GLN A 326 -4.89 -5.35 -28.56
CA GLN A 326 -3.86 -4.53 -27.94
C GLN A 326 -4.06 -4.63 -26.42
N PRO A 327 -3.01 -4.80 -25.61
CA PRO A 327 -3.16 -4.74 -24.17
C PRO A 327 -3.80 -3.40 -23.81
N ASN A 328 -4.89 -3.43 -23.03
CA ASN A 328 -5.52 -2.21 -22.52
C ASN A 328 -4.43 -1.33 -21.89
N SER A 329 -4.48 -0.04 -22.20
CA SER A 329 -3.58 0.92 -21.57
C SER A 329 -3.77 0.85 -20.06
N THR A 330 -2.69 1.09 -19.29
CA THR A 330 -2.74 1.13 -17.82
C THR A 330 -3.90 1.99 -17.29
N LYS A 331 -4.19 3.11 -17.96
CA LYS A 331 -5.30 4.01 -17.60
C LYS A 331 -6.68 3.41 -17.83
N GLU A 332 -6.86 2.57 -18.85
CA GLU A 332 -8.11 1.83 -19.07
C GLU A 332 -8.33 0.81 -17.96
N ILE A 333 -7.28 0.09 -17.54
CA ILE A 333 -7.36 -0.86 -16.41
C ILE A 333 -7.77 -0.13 -15.12
N TRP A 334 -7.16 1.03 -14.84
CA TRP A 334 -7.53 1.86 -13.69
C TRP A 334 -8.99 2.31 -13.76
N ARG A 335 -9.45 2.72 -14.95
CA ARG A 335 -10.84 3.14 -15.19
C ARG A 335 -11.80 1.98 -14.97
N ASP A 336 -11.54 0.82 -15.55
CA ASP A 336 -12.38 -0.38 -15.41
C ASP A 336 -12.49 -0.83 -13.95
N TRP A 337 -11.36 -0.82 -13.23
CA TRP A 337 -11.35 -1.09 -11.78
C TRP A 337 -12.23 -0.07 -11.03
N SER A 338 -12.07 1.23 -11.29
CA SER A 338 -12.84 2.27 -10.60
C SER A 338 -14.35 2.16 -10.85
N LEU A 339 -14.76 1.83 -12.08
CA LEU A 339 -16.16 1.63 -12.46
C LEU A 339 -16.74 0.36 -11.83
N GLY A 340 -15.94 -0.70 -11.75
CA GLY A 340 -16.29 -1.93 -11.04
C GLY A 340 -16.54 -1.67 -9.55
N VAL A 341 -15.66 -0.92 -8.89
CA VAL A 341 -15.84 -0.50 -7.48
C VAL A 341 -17.12 0.33 -7.34
N SER A 342 -17.30 1.37 -8.16
CA SER A 342 -18.50 2.24 -8.12
C SER A 342 -19.81 1.47 -8.30
N SER A 343 -19.80 0.46 -9.16
CA SER A 343 -20.97 -0.39 -9.41
C SER A 343 -21.30 -1.25 -8.18
N LYS A 344 -20.28 -1.85 -7.54
CA LYS A 344 -20.48 -2.64 -6.32
C LYS A 344 -20.95 -1.77 -5.14
N ILE A 345 -20.39 -0.56 -4.99
CA ILE A 345 -20.84 0.41 -3.97
C ILE A 345 -22.31 0.78 -4.16
N ARG A 346 -22.76 1.02 -5.39
CA ARG A 346 -24.18 1.30 -5.68
C ARG A 346 -25.09 0.17 -5.21
N VAL A 347 -24.75 -1.08 -5.51
CA VAL A 347 -25.52 -2.26 -5.10
C VAL A 347 -25.61 -2.37 -3.57
N ILE A 348 -24.51 -2.08 -2.85
CA ILE A 348 -24.50 -2.06 -1.39
C ILE A 348 -25.44 -0.96 -0.86
N LEU A 349 -25.36 0.25 -1.40
CA LEU A 349 -26.21 1.37 -0.98
C LEU A 349 -27.70 1.10 -1.19
N GLU A 350 -28.08 0.59 -2.37
CA GLU A 350 -29.47 0.21 -2.68
C GLU A 350 -30.01 -0.86 -1.71
N ARG A 351 -29.16 -1.83 -1.34
CA ARG A 351 -29.51 -2.85 -0.35
C ARG A 351 -29.69 -2.27 1.05
N LEU A 352 -28.81 -1.37 1.49
CA LEU A 352 -28.84 -0.79 2.83
C LEU A 352 -29.98 0.22 3.02
N HIS A 353 -30.40 0.92 1.96
CA HIS A 353 -31.33 2.04 2.03
C HIS A 353 -32.63 1.81 1.25
N THR A 354 -33.01 0.56 0.97
CA THR A 354 -34.29 0.21 0.34
C THR A 354 -35.46 0.93 1.05
N PRO A 355 -36.40 1.57 0.32
CA PRO A 355 -36.61 1.52 -1.13
C PRO A 355 -35.93 2.64 -1.94
N HIS A 356 -35.01 3.42 -1.34
CA HIS A 356 -34.40 4.56 -2.03
C HIS A 356 -33.47 4.08 -3.14
N ILE A 357 -33.57 4.71 -4.31
CA ILE A 357 -32.64 4.51 -5.41
C ILE A 357 -31.39 5.34 -5.12
N TRP A 358 -30.21 4.77 -5.39
CA TRP A 358 -28.93 5.45 -5.21
C TRP A 358 -28.18 5.54 -6.53
N GLN A 359 -27.48 6.66 -6.72
CA GLN A 359 -26.55 6.85 -7.82
C GLN A 359 -25.13 6.96 -7.29
N THR A 360 -24.19 6.37 -8.03
CA THR A 360 -22.75 6.52 -7.77
C THR A 360 -22.05 7.12 -8.98
N LYS A 361 -21.08 8.00 -8.73
CA LYS A 361 -20.28 8.65 -9.77
C LYS A 361 -18.82 8.65 -9.35
N VAL A 362 -17.96 8.06 -10.18
CA VAL A 362 -16.51 8.21 -10.06
C VAL A 362 -16.16 9.66 -10.35
N LEU A 363 -15.65 10.37 -9.35
CA LEU A 363 -15.22 11.77 -9.46
C LEU A 363 -13.77 11.85 -9.92
N HIS A 364 -12.92 10.99 -9.36
CA HIS A 364 -11.47 11.04 -9.56
C HIS A 364 -10.82 9.67 -9.35
N ILE A 365 -9.69 9.46 -10.01
CA ILE A 365 -8.81 8.31 -9.81
C ILE A 365 -7.41 8.86 -9.58
N GLU A 366 -6.90 8.71 -8.36
CA GLU A 366 -5.55 9.12 -7.98
C GLU A 366 -4.60 7.92 -8.08
N HIS A 367 -3.47 8.11 -8.76
CA HIS A 367 -2.36 7.17 -8.69
C HIS A 367 -1.40 7.62 -7.59
N VAL A 368 -1.32 6.84 -6.52
CA VAL A 368 -0.47 7.19 -5.36
C VAL A 368 0.99 6.82 -5.65
N LYS A 369 1.22 5.57 -6.07
CA LYS A 369 2.53 5.01 -6.41
C LYS A 369 2.41 3.61 -7.03
N SER A 370 3.52 3.09 -7.56
CA SER A 370 3.64 1.69 -7.96
C SER A 370 4.44 0.90 -6.90
N TYR A 371 3.89 -0.23 -6.42
CA TYR A 371 4.53 -1.10 -5.42
C TYR A 371 5.52 -2.09 -6.05
N ALA A 372 5.21 -2.56 -7.26
CA ALA A 372 5.99 -3.51 -8.04
C ALA A 372 5.67 -3.26 -9.53
N PRO A 373 6.44 -3.84 -10.47
CA PRO A 373 6.02 -3.87 -11.87
C PRO A 373 4.57 -4.34 -11.97
N HIS A 374 3.73 -3.51 -12.58
CA HIS A 374 2.31 -3.80 -12.78
C HIS A 374 1.42 -3.86 -11.53
N ILE A 375 1.85 -3.36 -10.38
CA ILE A 375 0.98 -3.21 -9.19
C ILE A 375 0.94 -1.75 -8.79
N ASP A 376 -0.19 -1.12 -9.06
CA ASP A 376 -0.43 0.30 -8.77
C ASP A 376 -1.34 0.47 -7.57
N HIS A 377 -0.94 1.35 -6.64
CA HIS A 377 -1.81 1.82 -5.56
C HIS A 377 -2.64 2.98 -6.10
N LEU A 378 -3.96 2.76 -6.19
CA LEU A 378 -4.92 3.77 -6.57
C LEU A 378 -5.82 4.18 -5.39
N VAL A 379 -6.35 5.40 -5.50
CA VAL A 379 -7.52 5.85 -4.73
C VAL A 379 -8.60 6.26 -5.70
N VAL A 380 -9.79 5.69 -5.56
CA VAL A 380 -10.97 6.16 -6.31
C VAL A 380 -11.85 6.99 -5.38
N ASP A 381 -12.21 8.18 -5.84
CA ASP A 381 -13.17 9.05 -5.17
C ASP A 381 -14.55 8.84 -5.81
N ILE A 382 -15.53 8.41 -5.03
CA ILE A 382 -16.87 8.05 -5.51
C ILE A 382 -17.91 8.90 -4.78
N GLU A 383 -18.60 9.75 -5.52
CA GLU A 383 -19.80 10.42 -5.01
C GLU A 383 -20.96 9.43 -5.00
N CYS A 384 -21.65 9.37 -3.86
CA CYS A 384 -22.81 8.53 -3.62
C CYS A 384 -23.97 9.41 -3.20
N ARG A 385 -25.09 9.40 -3.93
CA ARG A 385 -26.27 10.23 -3.63
C ARG A 385 -27.55 9.41 -3.70
N PRO A 386 -28.52 9.63 -2.78
CA PRO A 386 -29.89 9.17 -3.02
C PRO A 386 -30.48 9.94 -4.20
N VAL A 387 -31.26 9.25 -5.04
CA VAL A 387 -32.02 9.87 -6.12
C VAL A 387 -33.31 10.42 -5.53
N PRO A 388 -33.63 11.73 -5.71
CA PRO A 388 -34.90 12.29 -5.29
C PRO A 388 -36.06 11.52 -5.94
N GLY A 389 -37.03 11.10 -5.13
CA GLY A 389 -38.23 10.40 -5.57
C GLY A 389 -39.24 11.27 -6.28
#